data_AF-A0A937GFD6-F1
#
_entry.id   AF-A0A937GFD6-F1
#
_cell.length_a   1.000
_cell.length_b   1.000
_cell.length_c   1.000
_cell.angle_alpha   90.00
_cell.angle_beta   90.00
_cell.angle_gamma   90.00
#
_symmetry.space_group_name_H-M   'P 1'
#
loop_
_entity.id
_entity.type
_entity.pdbx_description
1 polymer ?
#
loop_
_entity_poly.entity_id
_entity_poly.type
_entity_poly.pdbx_seq_one_letter_code
_entity_poly.pdbx_strand_id
1 'polypeptide(L)' 'MSGHSKWATIKHKKGAADKARGKLFAKLARQIEVAARSNGGDPDMNPSLRTAVA' A
#
# COMPACT_ATOMS: atom_id res chain seq x y z
N MET A 1 23.10 -32.58 -1.72
CA MET A 1 21.65 -32.32 -1.87
C MET A 1 21.45 -30.89 -2.39
N SER A 2 21.05 -30.75 -3.64
CA SER A 2 20.72 -29.46 -4.26
C SER A 2 19.39 -28.94 -3.69
N GLY A 3 19.44 -28.29 -2.53
CA GLY A 3 18.29 -27.76 -1.80
C GLY A 3 17.72 -26.45 -2.36
N HIS A 4 18.07 -26.06 -3.59
CA HIS A 4 17.61 -24.80 -4.18
C HIS A 4 16.32 -25.01 -4.97
N SER A 5 15.22 -25.04 -4.23
CA SER A 5 13.89 -24.83 -4.80
C SER A 5 13.81 -23.38 -5.31
N LYS A 6 13.78 -23.21 -6.64
CA LYS A 6 13.48 -21.91 -7.30
C LYS A 6 12.24 -21.25 -6.67
N TRP A 7 11.25 -22.06 -6.33
CA TRP A 7 10.02 -21.62 -5.68
C TRP A 7 10.27 -21.06 -4.27
N ALA A 8 11.09 -21.71 -3.45
CA ALA A 8 11.39 -21.24 -2.10
C ALA A 8 12.02 -19.83 -2.14
N THR A 9 12.97 -19.59 -3.03
CA THR A 9 13.60 -18.27 -3.22
C THR A 9 12.59 -17.20 -3.65
N ILE A 10 11.72 -17.53 -4.61
CA ILE A 10 10.65 -16.62 -5.07
C ILE A 10 9.69 -16.30 -3.92
N LYS A 11 9.28 -17.30 -3.15
CA LYS A 11 8.37 -17.14 -2.00
C LYS A 11 8.94 -16.17 -0.96
N HIS A 12 10.21 -16.34 -0.58
CA HIS A 12 10.83 -15.45 0.41
C HIS A 12 10.98 -14.02 -0.10
N LYS A 13 11.45 -13.85 -1.34
CA LYS A 13 11.59 -12.52 -1.95
C LYS A 13 10.24 -11.81 -2.08
N LYS A 14 9.20 -12.53 -2.54
CA LYS A 14 7.84 -12.01 -2.65
C LYS A 14 7.25 -11.66 -1.28
N GLY A 15 7.40 -12.54 -0.28
CA GLY A 15 6.87 -12.31 1.07
C GLY A 15 7.47 -11.06 1.74
N ALA A 16 8.77 -10.81 1.57
CA ALA A 16 9.40 -9.58 2.06
C ALA A 16 8.85 -8.32 1.37
N ALA A 17 8.70 -8.37 0.04
CA ALA A 17 8.13 -7.27 -0.74
C ALA A 17 6.67 -7.00 -0.38
N ASP A 18 5.86 -8.05 -0.24
CA ASP A 18 4.44 -7.94 0.12
C ASP A 18 4.27 -7.39 1.54
N LYS A 19 5.13 -7.78 2.50
CA LYS A 19 5.12 -7.22 3.86
C LYS A 19 5.44 -5.72 3.87
N ALA A 20 6.44 -5.30 3.08
CA ALA A 20 6.77 -3.88 2.96
C ALA A 20 5.64 -3.09 2.29
N ARG A 21 5.05 -3.64 1.24
CA ARG A 21 3.94 -3.04 0.50
C ARG A 21 2.67 -2.95 1.35
N GLY A 22 2.35 -3.96 2.14
CA GLY A 22 1.20 -3.97 3.05
C GLY A 22 1.28 -2.83 4.08
N LYS A 23 2.48 -2.55 4.62
CA LYS A 23 2.69 -1.40 5.52
C LYS A 23 2.45 -0.07 4.82
N LEU A 24 2.85 0.05 3.56
CA LEU A 24 2.64 1.27 2.77
C LEU A 24 1.15 1.48 2.48
N PHE A 25 0.45 0.44 2.03
CA PHE A 25 -0.99 0.52 1.79
C PHE A 25 -1.78 0.87 3.05
N ALA A 26 -1.43 0.32 4.21
CA ALA A 26 -2.08 0.68 5.46
C ALA A 26 -1.93 2.18 5.81
N LYS A 27 -0.78 2.80 5.47
CA LYS A 27 -0.57 4.23 5.66
C LYS A 27 -1.38 5.07 4.68
N LEU A 28 -1.36 4.70 3.40
CA LEU A 28 -2.10 5.40 2.34
C LEU A 28 -3.61 5.34 2.59
N ALA A 29 -4.15 4.16 2.94
CA ALA A 29 -5.56 3.99 3.27
C ALA A 29 -5.99 4.93 4.42
N ARG A 30 -5.19 5.00 5.49
CA ARG A 30 -5.46 5.92 6.61
C ARG A 30 -5.42 7.38 6.19
N GLN A 31 -4.50 7.76 5.30
CA GLN A 31 -4.40 9.14 4.79
C GLN A 31 -5.64 9.50 3.96
N ILE A 32 -6.11 8.59 3.11
CA ILE A 32 -7.34 8.75 2.31
C ILE A 32 -8.55 8.89 3.24
N GLU A 33 -8.69 8.03 4.26
CA GLU A 33 -9.79 8.09 5.23
C GLU A 33 -9.82 9.42 5.99
N VAL A 34 -8.66 9.90 6.46
CA VAL A 34 -8.56 11.18 7.17
C VAL A 34 -8.88 12.34 6.22
N ALA A 35 -8.32 12.34 5.01
CA ALA A 35 -8.58 13.40 4.02
C ALA A 35 -10.07 13.48 3.67
N ALA A 36 -10.71 12.34 3.43
CA ALA A 36 -12.14 12.26 3.11
C ALA A 36 -13.04 12.68 4.29
N ARG A 37 -12.65 12.39 5.54
CA ARG A 37 -13.40 12.82 6.73
C ARG A 37 -13.30 14.32 6.99
N SER A 38 -12.13 14.91 6.74
CA SER A 38 -11.88 16.32 7.08
C SER A 38 -12.53 17.32 6.12
N ASN A 39 -12.63 16.99 4.82
CA ASN A 39 -13.09 17.96 3.82
C ASN A 39 -14.01 17.35 2.75
N GLY A 40 -14.73 16.28 3.10
CA GLY A 40 -15.66 15.58 2.21
C GLY A 40 -14.97 14.59 1.27
N GLY A 41 -15.77 13.64 0.76
CA GLY A 41 -15.31 12.52 -0.06
C GLY A 41 -15.14 12.83 -1.55
N ASP A 42 -15.25 14.09 -1.96
CA ASP A 42 -15.07 14.51 -3.35
C ASP A 42 -13.61 14.94 -3.59
N PRO A 43 -12.82 14.19 -4.39
CA PRO A 43 -11.42 14.51 -4.69
C PRO A 43 -11.27 15.81 -5.47
N ASP A 44 -12.31 16.29 -6.16
CA ASP A 44 -12.21 17.51 -6.93
C ASP A 44 -12.23 18.77 -6.07
N MET A 45 -12.99 18.70 -4.97
CA MET A 45 -13.15 19.78 -4.00
C MET A 45 -12.18 19.66 -2.80
N ASN A 46 -11.41 18.57 -2.73
CA ASN A 46 -10.49 18.28 -1.65
C ASN A 46 -9.07 18.01 -2.19
N PRO A 47 -8.20 19.04 -2.27
CA PRO A 47 -6.82 18.90 -2.76
C PRO A 47 -6.01 17.84 -2.02
N SER A 48 -6.22 17.69 -0.70
CA SER A 48 -5.56 16.67 0.11
C SER A 48 -5.98 15.25 -0.27
N LEU A 49 -7.25 15.05 -0.62
CA LEU A 49 -7.75 13.76 -1.11
C LEU A 49 -7.26 13.50 -2.55
N ARG A 50 -7.21 14.53 -3.40
CA ARG A 50 -6.63 14.44 -4.75
C ARG A 50 -5.19 13.92 -4.73
N THR A 51 -4.35 14.48 -3.85
CA THR A 51 -2.96 14.02 -3.69
C THR A 51 -2.85 12.63 -3.06
N ALA A 52 -3.81 12.24 -2.21
CA ALA A 52 -3.80 10.92 -1.57
C ALA A 52 -4.22 9.77 -2.50
N VAL A 53 -4.92 10.08 -3.60
CA VAL A 53 -5.44 9.10 -4.58
C VAL A 53 -4.60 9.03 -5.87
N ALA A 54 -3.83 10.08 -6.18
CA ALA A 54 -2.90 10.13 -7.31
C ALA A 54 -1.61 9.33 -7.06
#